data_AF-A0A8S2PGL7-F1
#
_entry.id   AF-A0A8S2PGL7-F1
#
_cell.length_a   1.000
_cell.length_b   1.000
_cell.length_c   1.000
_cell.angle_alpha   90.00
_cell.angle_beta   90.00
_cell.angle_gamma   90.00
#
_symmetry.space_group_name_H-M   'P 1'
#
loop_
_entity.id
_entity.type
_entity.pdbx_description
1 polymer ?
#
loop_
_entity_poly.entity_id
_entity_poly.type
_entity_poly.pdbx_seq_one_letter_code
_entity_poly.pdbx_strand_id
1 'polypeptide(L)' 'MTSTYRPNESKREEFRRYLEKGGVVDAVTRALVALYEEAEKPNNATEFVRRFMGASGPDSAEIETIKT' A
#
# COMPACT_ATOMS: atom_id res chain seq x y z
N MET A 1 -6.84 -32.89 17.94
CA MET A 1 -6.63 -31.43 17.82
C MET A 1 -6.24 -31.13 16.38
N THR A 2 -7.19 -30.68 15.55
CA THR A 2 -6.91 -30.36 14.15
C THR A 2 -6.10 -29.08 14.09
N SER A 3 -4.78 -29.19 13.95
CA SER A 3 -3.92 -28.06 13.63
C SER A 3 -4.30 -27.57 12.23
N THR A 4 -5.19 -26.57 12.18
CA THR A 4 -5.43 -25.78 10.98
C THR A 4 -4.27 -24.82 10.81
N TYR A 5 -3.07 -25.34 10.60
CA TYR A 5 -1.97 -24.55 10.07
C TYR A 5 -2.37 -24.19 8.64
N ARG A 6 -3.00 -23.02 8.45
CA ARG A 6 -3.36 -22.55 7.11
C ARG A 6 -2.03 -22.22 6.43
N PRO A 7 -1.58 -22.96 5.40
CA PRO A 7 -0.34 -22.65 4.65
C PRO A 7 -0.37 -21.28 3.95
N ASN A 8 -1.44 -20.51 4.15
CA ASN A 8 -1.69 -19.19 3.60
C ASN A 8 -1.31 -18.06 4.56
N GLU A 9 -1.13 -18.28 5.87
CA GLU A 9 -0.81 -17.18 6.80
C GLU A 9 0.63 -16.69 6.63
N SER A 10 1.60 -17.61 6.47
CA SER A 10 2.99 -17.25 6.20
C SER A 10 3.15 -16.46 4.89
N LYS A 11 2.48 -16.89 3.81
CA LYS A 11 2.50 -16.17 2.52
C LYS A 11 1.82 -14.80 2.61
N ARG A 12 0.72 -14.70 3.37
CA ARG A 12 0.03 -13.42 3.58
C ARG A 12 0.88 -12.45 4.39
N GLU A 13 1.60 -12.95 5.39
CA GLU A 13 2.50 -12.12 6.19
C GLU A 13 3.70 -11.63 5.38
N GLU A 14 4.31 -12.50 4.59
CA GLU A 14 5.38 -12.13 3.66
C GLU A 14 4.93 -11.04 2.68
N PHE A 15 3.74 -11.20 2.09
CA PHE A 15 3.18 -10.20 1.20
C PHE A 15 2.88 -8.87 1.92
N ARG A 16 2.37 -8.92 3.16
CA ARG A 16 2.19 -7.70 3.96
C ARG A 16 3.51 -6.99 4.19
N ARG A 17 4.56 -7.71 4.62
CA ARG A 17 5.90 -7.15 4.83
C ARG A 17 6.48 -6.56 3.54
N TYR A 18 6.26 -7.21 2.40
CA TYR A 18 6.65 -6.68 1.10
C TYR A 18 5.98 -5.33 0.80
N LEU A 19 4.66 -5.22 1.03
CA LEU A 19 3.92 -3.97 0.84
C LEU A 19 4.36 -2.88 1.82
N GLU A 20 4.65 -3.24 3.07
CA GLU A 20 5.19 -2.32 4.09
C GLU A 20 6.59 -1.84 3.71
N LYS A 21 7.49 -2.76 3.34
CA LYS A 21 8.87 -2.43 2.92
C LYS A 21 8.89 -1.59 1.64
N GLY A 22 7.99 -1.86 0.71
CA GLY A 22 7.84 -1.10 -0.54
C GLY A 22 7.09 0.23 -0.37
N GLY A 23 6.73 0.63 0.86
CA GLY A 23 6.06 1.91 1.13
C GLY A 23 4.61 1.98 0.62
N VAL A 24 4.04 0.88 0.12
CA VAL A 24 2.67 0.86 -0.43
C VAL A 24 1.65 1.18 0.65
N VAL A 25 1.83 0.63 1.85
CA VAL A 25 0.93 0.88 2.99
C VAL A 25 0.97 2.35 3.41
N ASP A 26 2.15 2.96 3.42
CA ASP A 26 2.33 4.37 3.75
C ASP A 26 1.73 5.28 2.66
N ALA A 27 2.00 4.99 1.38
CA ALA A 27 1.45 5.74 0.25
C ALA A 27 -0.09 5.71 0.22
N VAL A 28 -0.70 4.54 0.48
CA VAL A 28 -2.16 4.41 0.57
C VAL A 28 -2.69 5.18 1.78
N THR A 29 -2.02 5.08 2.94
CA THR A 29 -2.39 5.83 4.15
C THR A 29 -2.40 7.33 3.87
N ARG A 30 -1.35 7.87 3.25
CA ARG A 30 -1.25 9.29 2.90
C ARG A 30 -2.31 9.72 1.91
N ALA A 31 -2.63 8.91 0.91
CA ALA A 31 -3.70 9.20 -0.04
C ALA A 31 -5.08 9.30 0.64
N LEU A 32 -5.34 8.41 1.60
CA LEU A 32 -6.58 8.42 2.38
C LEU A 32 -6.64 9.59 3.36
N VAL A 33 -5.52 9.94 3.99
CA VAL A 33 -5.43 11.12 4.85
C VAL A 33 -5.66 12.40 4.04
N ALA A 34 -4.99 12.56 2.91
CA ALA A 34 -5.20 13.71 2.02
C ALA A 34 -6.67 13.80 1.56
N LEU A 35 -7.27 12.68 1.16
CA LEU A 35 -8.69 12.63 0.82
C LEU A 35 -9.59 13.00 2.00
N TYR A 36 -9.21 12.62 3.22
CA TYR A 36 -9.92 12.98 4.45
C TYR A 36 -9.78 14.45 4.80
N GLU A 37 -8.62 15.06 4.56
CA GLU A 37 -8.33 16.47 4.82
C GLU A 37 -8.96 17.41 3.78
N GLU A 38 -9.29 16.93 2.58
CA GLU A 38 -9.99 17.73 1.57
C GLU A 38 -11.29 18.34 2.14
N ALA A 39 -11.32 19.68 2.18
CA ALA A 39 -12.43 20.48 2.69
C ALA A 39 -13.72 20.24 1.88
N GLU A 40 -13.58 20.09 0.57
CA GLU A 40 -14.64 19.67 -0.34
C GLU A 40 -14.34 18.26 -0.84
N LYS A 41 -15.11 17.27 -0.37
CA LYS A 41 -14.89 15.88 -0.76
C LYS A 41 -15.08 15.73 -2.28
N PRO A 42 -14.09 15.21 -3.02
CA PRO A 42 -14.21 15.07 -4.46
C PRO A 42 -15.36 14.12 -4.80
N ASN A 43 -16.16 14.47 -5.81
CA ASN A 43 -17.24 13.63 -6.31
C ASN A 43 -16.74 12.24 -6.75
N ASN A 44 -15.44 12.13 -7.09
CA ASN A 44 -14.80 10.87 -7.44
C ASN A 44 -13.53 10.63 -6.60
N ALA A 45 -13.71 10.02 -5.43
CA ALA A 45 -12.63 9.64 -4.53
C ALA A 45 -11.59 8.70 -5.18
N THR A 46 -12.01 7.79 -6.07
CA THR A 46 -11.09 6.86 -6.73
C THR A 46 -10.14 7.57 -7.69
N GLU A 47 -10.60 8.62 -8.36
CA GLU A 47 -9.80 9.43 -9.26
C GLU A 47 -8.77 10.25 -8.48
N PHE A 48 -9.18 10.85 -7.36
CA PHE A 48 -8.29 11.56 -6.44
C PHE A 48 -7.15 10.67 -5.93
N VAL A 49 -7.46 9.46 -5.43
CA VAL A 49 -6.43 8.53 -4.94
C VAL A 49 -5.49 8.12 -6.08
N ARG A 50 -6.01 7.86 -7.28
CA ARG A 50 -5.18 7.52 -8.46
C ARG A 50 -4.24 8.67 -8.82
N ARG A 51 -4.70 9.92 -8.77
CA ARG A 51 -3.87 11.10 -9.01
C ARG A 51 -2.83 11.29 -7.90
N PHE A 52 -3.21 11.15 -6.64
CA PHE A 52 -2.31 11.27 -5.50
C PHE A 52 -1.16 10.25 -5.58
N MET A 53 -1.48 9.00 -5.92
CA MET A 53 -0.49 7.94 -6.11
C MET A 53 0.34 8.11 -7.38
N GLY A 54 -0.19 8.74 -8.43
CA GLY A 54 0.53 9.01 -9.69
C GLY A 54 1.35 10.29 -9.69
N ALA A 55 1.00 11.28 -8.85
CA ALA A 55 1.76 12.52 -8.64
C ALA A 55 2.95 12.32 -7.71
N SER A 56 2.92 11.26 -6.90
CA SER A 56 4.08 10.73 -6.19
C SER A 56 4.96 9.96 -7.18
N GLY A 57 5.64 10.69 -8.07
CA GLY A 57 6.70 10.16 -8.93
C GLY A 57 7.87 9.58 -8.11
N PRO A 58 8.82 8.89 -8.75
CA PRO A 58 9.62 7.81 -8.16
C PRO A 58 10.68 8.29 -7.15
N ASP A 59 10.28 8.57 -5.92
CA ASP A 59 11.17 8.66 -4.78
C ASP A 59 10.75 7.56 -3.79
N SER A 60 11.61 6.55 -3.59
CA SER A 60 11.45 5.40 -2.66
C SER A 60 11.03 4.05 -3.27
N ALA A 61 11.35 3.78 -4.53
CA ALA A 61 11.42 2.40 -5.03
C ALA A 61 12.83 2.05 -5.50
N GLU A 62 13.83 2.33 -4.66
CA GLU A 62 15.04 1.52 -4.65
C GLU A 62 14.68 0.16 -4.05
N ILE A 63 13.94 -0.65 -4.83
CA ILE A 63 13.82 -2.08 -4.58
C ILE A 63 15.08 -2.73 -5.14
N GLU A 64 16.23 -2.33 -4.60
CA GLU A 64 17.43 -3.12 -4.69
C GLU A 64 17.24 -4.34 -3.78
N THR A 65 17.60 -5.50 -4.34
CA THR A 65 17.61 -6.83 -3.72
C THR A 65 16.22 -7.34 -3.33
N ILE A 66 15.73 -8.44 -3.89
CA ILE A 66 16.41 -9.75 -3.86
C ILE A 66 16.00 -10.57 -5.09
N LYS A 67 16.92 -10.69 -6.05
CA LYS A 67 17.02 -11.87 -6.90
C LYS A 67 18.05 -12.77 -6.22
N THR A 68 17.62 -13.88 -5.62
CA THR A 68 18.39 -15.13 -5.46
C THR A 68 17.41 -16.23 -5.12
#